data_AF-A0A7X8IYE3-F1
#
_entry.id   AF-A0A7X8IYE3-F1
#
_cell.length_a   1.000
_cell.length_b   1.000
_cell.length_c   1.000
_cell.angle_alpha   90.00
_cell.angle_beta   90.00
_cell.angle_gamma   90.00
#
_symmetry.space_group_name_H-M   'P 1'
#
loop_
_entity.id
_entity.type
_entity.pdbx_description
1 polymer ?
#
loop_
_entity_poly.entity_id
_entity_poly.type
_entity_poly.pdbx_seq_one_letter_code
_entity_poly.pdbx_strand_id
1 'polypeptide(L)'
;KKNTALVSALSVRDIPAEHTATGQEKMTAAFGERRTALLVSVSFSRLFPDPVQIETDFTRNVLYRALANRIIRQAGPASIVRRDHEYTLRIIIFAAQGTDPDLYIYQMKKALERHFGATRVARLDFSSFGTSQNPEYTRDFLNGVH
;
A
#
# COMPACT_ATOMS: atom_id res chain seq x y z
N LYS A 1 -32.37 8.93 -13.44
CA LYS A 1 -32.34 8.69 -11.98
C LYS A 1 -30.89 8.48 -11.57
N LYS A 2 -30.30 9.44 -10.85
CA LYS A 2 -28.86 9.50 -10.54
C LYS A 2 -28.48 8.38 -9.56
N ASN A 3 -27.33 7.77 -9.82
CA ASN A 3 -26.80 6.58 -9.14
C ASN A 3 -26.16 6.96 -7.79
N THR A 4 -26.96 7.53 -6.89
CA THR A 4 -26.51 8.10 -5.61
C THR A 4 -25.91 7.05 -4.66
N ALA A 5 -26.31 5.77 -4.82
CA ALA A 5 -25.80 4.65 -4.02
C ALA A 5 -24.36 4.24 -4.36
N LEU A 6 -23.91 4.43 -5.61
CA LEU A 6 -22.52 4.15 -6.02
C LEU A 6 -21.57 5.26 -5.55
N VAL A 7 -22.05 6.50 -5.50
CA VAL A 7 -21.29 7.66 -5.00
C VAL A 7 -21.13 7.59 -3.49
N SER A 8 -22.17 7.19 -2.74
CA SER A 8 -22.06 7.02 -1.28
C SER A 8 -21.15 5.86 -0.86
N ALA A 9 -21.10 4.77 -1.65
CA ALA A 9 -20.21 3.65 -1.39
C ALA A 9 -18.71 3.99 -1.61
N LEU A 10 -18.41 4.98 -2.46
CA LEU A 10 -17.05 5.47 -2.72
C LEU A 10 -16.61 6.57 -1.74
N SER A 11 -17.54 7.23 -1.06
CA SER A 11 -17.26 8.37 -0.17
C SER A 11 -16.83 7.99 1.26
N VAL A 12 -17.08 6.77 1.76
CA VAL A 12 -16.97 6.48 3.22
C VAL A 12 -15.94 5.40 3.58
N ARG A 13 -14.85 5.27 2.83
CA ARG A 13 -13.68 4.56 3.37
C ARG A 13 -12.45 5.39 3.17
N ASP A 14 -12.23 6.33 4.10
CA ASP A 14 -10.87 6.77 4.37
C ASP A 14 -9.95 5.56 4.25
N ILE A 15 -8.87 5.70 3.50
CA ILE A 15 -7.77 4.75 3.65
C ILE A 15 -7.45 4.89 5.13
N PRO A 16 -7.73 3.87 5.98
CA PRO A 16 -7.54 4.05 7.40
C PRO A 16 -6.08 4.42 7.57
N ALA A 17 -5.82 5.63 8.05
CA ALA A 17 -4.51 5.94 8.59
C ALA A 17 -4.35 4.91 9.72
N GLU A 18 -3.50 3.90 9.51
CA GLU A 18 -3.22 2.97 10.59
C GLU A 18 -2.80 3.79 11.79
N HIS A 19 -3.61 3.73 12.85
CA HIS A 19 -3.26 4.34 14.12
C HIS A 19 -1.89 3.77 14.51
N THR A 20 -0.94 4.64 14.79
CA THR A 20 0.48 4.30 15.00
C THR A 20 0.66 3.19 16.05
N ALA A 21 -0.25 3.13 17.02
CA ALA A 21 -0.34 2.07 18.04
C ALA A 21 -0.59 0.67 17.43
N THR A 22 -1.54 0.53 16.51
CA THR A 22 -1.93 -0.75 15.90
C THR A 22 -0.82 -1.34 15.02
N GLY A 23 -0.06 -0.48 14.34
CA GLY A 23 1.10 -0.90 13.54
C GLY A 23 2.25 -1.43 14.41
N GLN A 24 2.54 -0.77 15.53
CA GLN A 24 3.59 -1.21 16.44
C GLN A 24 3.22 -2.53 17.13
N GLU A 25 1.96 -2.72 17.52
CA GLU A 25 1.47 -3.98 18.09
C GLU A 25 1.61 -5.15 17.12
N LYS A 26 1.16 -4.98 15.86
CA LYS A 26 1.32 -5.99 14.79
C LYS A 26 2.79 -6.38 14.60
N MET A 27 3.68 -5.39 14.60
CA MET A 27 5.11 -5.60 14.42
C MET A 27 5.72 -6.37 15.58
N THR A 28 5.44 -5.96 16.83
CA THR A 28 5.90 -6.66 18.03
C THR A 28 5.40 -8.11 18.07
N ALA A 29 4.12 -8.34 17.76
CA ALA A 29 3.53 -9.68 17.72
C ALA A 29 4.19 -10.56 16.64
N ALA A 30 4.35 -10.05 15.42
CA ALA A 30 4.93 -10.79 14.31
C ALA A 30 6.39 -11.20 14.57
N PHE A 31 7.22 -10.29 15.11
CA PHE A 31 8.60 -10.62 15.45
C PHE A 31 8.71 -11.53 16.67
N GLY A 32 7.81 -11.42 17.64
CA GLY A 32 7.69 -12.38 18.75
C GLY A 32 7.43 -13.81 18.25
N GLU A 33 6.65 -13.95 17.17
CA GLU A 33 6.42 -15.22 16.45
C GLU A 33 7.53 -15.60 15.46
N ARG A 34 8.67 -14.88 15.45
CA ARG A 34 9.80 -15.08 14.53
C ARG A 34 9.42 -15.00 13.05
N ARG A 35 8.41 -14.20 12.71
CA ARG A 35 8.05 -13.94 11.31
C ARG A 35 9.08 -13.05 10.65
N THR A 36 9.20 -13.20 9.34
CA THR A 36 10.02 -12.37 8.48
C THR A 36 9.13 -11.31 7.81
N ALA A 37 9.56 -10.06 7.84
CA ALA A 37 8.91 -8.94 7.19
C ALA A 37 9.37 -8.84 5.73
N LEU A 38 8.45 -8.81 4.77
CA LEU A 38 8.67 -8.37 3.40
C LEU A 38 8.36 -6.88 3.30
N LEU A 39 9.29 -6.10 2.74
CA LEU A 39 9.23 -4.64 2.66
C LEU A 39 9.04 -4.19 1.21
N VAL A 40 7.90 -3.57 0.91
CA VAL A 40 7.55 -3.15 -0.45
C VAL A 40 6.98 -1.73 -0.44
N SER A 41 7.47 -0.87 -1.33
CA SER A 41 6.87 0.44 -1.57
C SER A 41 6.17 0.50 -2.92
N VAL A 42 5.13 1.33 -2.99
CA VAL A 42 4.41 1.66 -4.23
C VAL A 42 4.26 3.17 -4.30
N SER A 43 5.03 3.81 -5.19
CA SER A 43 4.91 5.24 -5.46
C SER A 43 3.91 5.49 -6.58
N PHE A 44 3.12 6.54 -6.40
CA PHE A 44 2.09 6.97 -7.33
C PHE A 44 2.51 8.22 -8.12
N SER A 45 3.71 8.75 -7.88
CA SER A 45 4.23 9.99 -8.44
C SER A 45 4.23 10.03 -9.96
N ARG A 46 4.52 8.92 -10.65
CA ARG A 46 4.46 8.86 -12.13
C ARG A 46 3.05 8.86 -12.70
N LEU A 47 2.07 8.37 -11.94
CA LEU A 47 0.66 8.38 -12.33
C LEU A 47 -0.01 9.71 -11.95
N PHE A 48 0.43 10.32 -10.85
CA PHE A 48 -0.02 11.61 -10.35
C PHE A 48 1.20 12.50 -10.03
N PRO A 49 1.76 13.20 -11.03
CA PRO A 49 2.97 14.01 -10.84
C PRO A 49 2.80 15.20 -9.90
N ASP A 50 1.56 15.65 -9.74
CA ASP A 50 1.18 16.72 -8.84
C ASP A 50 0.26 16.16 -7.73
N PRO A 51 0.79 15.97 -6.50
CA PRO A 51 0.03 15.49 -5.36
C PRO A 51 -1.19 16.35 -5.02
N VAL A 52 -1.12 17.67 -5.25
CA VAL A 52 -2.22 18.60 -4.97
C VAL A 52 -3.43 18.30 -5.87
N GLN A 53 -3.18 17.80 -7.08
CA GLN A 53 -4.26 17.38 -7.98
C GLN A 53 -4.99 16.14 -7.49
N ILE A 54 -4.38 15.31 -6.63
CA ILE A 54 -5.08 14.18 -6.01
C ILE A 54 -6.14 14.67 -5.01
N GLU A 55 -5.90 15.82 -4.37
CA GLU A 55 -6.81 16.39 -3.37
C GLU A 55 -7.88 17.28 -4.00
N THR A 56 -7.53 17.98 -5.08
CA THR A 56 -8.39 18.99 -5.72
C THR A 56 -9.22 18.46 -6.88
N ASP A 57 -8.78 17.41 -7.58
CA ASP A 57 -9.55 16.77 -8.66
C ASP A 57 -10.25 15.50 -8.15
N PHE A 58 -11.58 15.52 -8.15
CA PHE A 58 -12.41 14.40 -7.71
C PHE A 58 -12.12 13.09 -8.46
N THR A 59 -11.91 13.15 -9.78
CA THR A 59 -11.67 11.96 -10.59
C THR A 59 -10.33 11.32 -10.25
N ARG A 60 -9.30 12.14 -10.05
CA ARG A 60 -7.97 11.67 -9.63
C ARG A 60 -8.00 11.13 -8.21
N ASN A 61 -8.71 11.80 -7.30
CA ASN A 61 -8.90 11.33 -5.94
C ASN A 61 -9.53 9.93 -5.91
N VAL A 62 -10.63 9.74 -6.64
CA VAL A 62 -11.34 8.45 -6.72
C VAL A 62 -10.43 7.36 -7.31
N LEU A 63 -9.68 7.67 -8.38
CA LEU A 63 -8.76 6.71 -8.98
C LEU A 63 -7.62 6.33 -8.02
N TYR A 64 -6.99 7.31 -7.37
CA TYR A 64 -5.95 7.08 -6.37
C TYR A 64 -6.48 6.18 -5.24
N ARG A 65 -7.63 6.52 -4.65
CA ARG A 65 -8.25 5.75 -3.58
C ARG A 65 -8.60 4.34 -4.03
N ALA A 66 -9.10 4.16 -5.26
CA ALA A 66 -9.41 2.84 -5.79
C ALA A 66 -8.16 1.96 -5.92
N LEU A 67 -7.06 2.52 -6.45
CA LEU A 67 -5.77 1.82 -6.56
C LEU A 67 -5.19 1.48 -5.18
N ALA A 68 -5.08 2.47 -4.30
CA ALA A 68 -4.55 2.29 -2.95
C ALA A 68 -5.36 1.26 -2.16
N ASN A 69 -6.69 1.36 -2.19
CA ASN A 69 -7.56 0.39 -1.51
C ASN A 69 -7.49 -1.01 -2.12
N ARG A 70 -7.17 -1.15 -3.41
CA ARG A 70 -6.95 -2.48 -4.01
C ARG A 70 -5.63 -3.08 -3.53
N ILE A 71 -4.56 -2.28 -3.48
CA ILE A 71 -3.24 -2.66 -2.96
C ILE A 71 -3.36 -3.09 -1.49
N ILE A 72 -3.97 -2.28 -0.63
CA ILE A 72 -4.17 -2.58 0.80
C ILE A 72 -4.94 -3.90 0.98
N ARG A 73 -6.00 -4.10 0.19
CA ARG A 73 -6.77 -5.35 0.25
C ARG A 73 -5.97 -6.57 -0.18
N GLN A 74 -5.03 -6.41 -1.12
CA GLN A 74 -4.17 -7.49 -1.57
C GLN A 74 -3.02 -7.79 -0.58
N ALA A 75 -2.51 -6.77 0.11
CA ALA A 75 -1.56 -6.94 1.22
C ALA A 75 -2.19 -7.70 2.40
N GLY A 76 -3.50 -7.53 2.59
CA GLY A 76 -4.28 -8.28 3.56
C GLY A 76 -4.25 -7.66 4.96
N PRO A 77 -5.17 -8.07 5.85
CA PRO A 77 -5.38 -7.40 7.14
C PRO A 77 -4.21 -7.54 8.13
N ALA A 78 -3.39 -8.58 7.97
CA ALA A 78 -2.19 -8.81 8.78
C ALA A 78 -0.99 -7.94 8.37
N SER A 79 -1.07 -7.26 7.21
CA SER A 79 -0.05 -6.31 6.79
C SER A 79 -0.13 -5.01 7.59
N ILE A 80 0.98 -4.28 7.59
CA ILE A 80 1.03 -2.87 8.01
C ILE A 80 1.14 -2.06 6.72
N VAL A 81 0.29 -1.05 6.55
CA VAL A 81 0.33 -0.18 5.38
C VAL A 81 0.29 1.26 5.83
N ARG A 82 1.35 2.00 5.49
CA ARG A 82 1.45 3.42 5.77
C ARG A 82 1.55 4.21 4.46
N ARG A 83 0.76 5.28 4.38
CA ARG A 83 0.87 6.27 3.32
C ARG A 83 1.72 7.43 3.81
N ASP A 84 2.67 7.90 3.00
CA ASP A 84 3.39 9.15 3.27
C ASP A 84 2.72 10.37 2.63
N HIS A 85 3.38 11.53 2.74
CA HIS A 85 2.90 12.79 2.18
C HIS A 85 3.04 12.87 0.65
N GLU A 86 3.89 12.03 0.05
CA GLU A 86 4.11 11.97 -1.40
C GLU A 86 3.21 10.92 -2.09
N TYR A 87 2.19 10.46 -1.38
CA TYR A 87 1.26 9.42 -1.86
C TYR A 87 1.94 8.07 -2.13
N THR A 88 3.10 7.81 -1.55
CA THR A 88 3.73 6.49 -1.59
C THR A 88 3.15 5.61 -0.49
N LEU A 89 2.78 4.39 -0.84
CA LEU A 89 2.40 3.35 0.11
C LEU A 89 3.63 2.54 0.49
N ARG A 90 3.87 2.40 1.79
CA ARG A 90 4.84 1.48 2.37
C ARG A 90 4.10 0.33 3.00
N ILE A 91 4.44 -0.88 2.60
CA ILE A 91 3.71 -2.11 2.91
C ILE A 91 4.70 -3.06 3.58
N ILE A 92 4.34 -3.52 4.78
CA ILE A 92 5.03 -4.61 5.46
C ILE A 92 4.11 -5.82 5.52
N ILE A 93 4.64 -6.98 5.11
CA ILE A 93 3.93 -8.24 5.14
C ILE A 93 4.73 -9.22 5.97
N PHE A 94 4.09 -9.81 6.98
CA PHE A 94 4.74 -10.79 7.85
C PHE A 94 4.40 -12.20 7.42
N ALA A 95 5.42 -12.99 7.12
CA ALA A 95 5.29 -14.40 6.75
C ALA A 95 6.21 -15.27 7.61
N ALA A 96 5.85 -16.54 7.79
CA ALA A 96 6.67 -17.49 8.55
C ALA A 96 8.05 -17.74 7.90
N GLN A 97 8.12 -17.62 6.57
CA GLN A 97 9.35 -17.71 5.78
C GLN A 97 9.48 -16.45 4.91
N GLY A 98 10.70 -16.18 4.42
CA GLY A 98 10.93 -15.08 3.49
C GLY A 98 10.07 -15.26 2.23
N THR A 99 9.33 -14.22 1.88
CA THR A 99 8.59 -14.15 0.62
C THR A 99 9.49 -13.55 -0.46
N ASP A 100 9.53 -14.16 -1.63
CA ASP A 100 10.18 -13.58 -2.81
C ASP A 100 9.52 -12.23 -3.16
N PRO A 101 10.26 -11.10 -3.05
CA PRO A 101 9.68 -9.80 -3.29
C PRO A 101 9.25 -9.56 -4.73
N ASP A 102 10.00 -10.09 -5.70
CA ASP A 102 9.73 -9.88 -7.13
C ASP A 102 8.48 -10.66 -7.54
N LEU A 103 8.34 -11.89 -7.04
CA LEU A 103 7.12 -12.68 -7.23
C LEU A 103 5.91 -11.97 -6.61
N TYR A 104 6.06 -11.43 -5.40
CA TYR A 104 4.99 -10.71 -4.73
C TYR A 104 4.55 -9.46 -5.52
N ILE A 105 5.52 -8.63 -5.94
CA ILE A 105 5.28 -7.44 -6.76
C ILE A 105 4.63 -7.82 -8.10
N TYR A 106 5.10 -8.89 -8.74
CA TYR A 106 4.51 -9.39 -9.98
C TYR A 106 3.03 -9.76 -9.82
N GLN A 107 2.69 -10.53 -8.78
CA GLN A 107 1.31 -10.91 -8.48
C GLN A 107 0.44 -9.69 -8.14
N MET A 108 1.00 -8.70 -7.46
CA MET A 108 0.34 -7.42 -7.18
C MET A 108 0.04 -6.65 -8.45
N LYS A 109 1.04 -6.47 -9.33
CA LYS A 109 0.86 -5.83 -10.63
C LYS A 109 -0.21 -6.54 -11.44
N LYS A 110 -0.13 -7.86 -11.61
CA LYS A 110 -1.10 -8.63 -12.40
C LYS A 110 -2.54 -8.47 -11.91
N ALA A 111 -2.74 -8.49 -10.59
CA ALA A 111 -4.05 -8.25 -10.01
C ALA A 111 -4.57 -6.83 -10.28
N LEU A 112 -3.71 -5.81 -10.22
CA LEU A 112 -4.06 -4.43 -10.54
C LEU A 112 -4.36 -4.24 -12.03
N GLU A 113 -3.55 -4.84 -12.91
CA GLU A 113 -3.70 -4.73 -14.37
C GLU A 113 -5.09 -5.19 -14.82
N ARG A 114 -5.60 -6.27 -14.20
CA ARG A 114 -6.94 -6.80 -14.46
C ARG A 114 -8.07 -5.79 -14.18
N HIS A 115 -7.89 -4.88 -13.23
CA HIS A 115 -8.93 -3.92 -12.83
C HIS A 115 -8.73 -2.52 -13.41
N PHE A 116 -7.48 -2.09 -13.61
CA PHE A 116 -7.15 -0.70 -13.95
C PHE A 116 -6.49 -0.54 -15.33
N GLY A 117 -6.13 -1.65 -15.97
CA GLY A 117 -5.44 -1.70 -17.25
C GLY A 117 -3.92 -1.59 -17.12
N ALA A 118 -3.20 -2.31 -17.98
CA ALA A 118 -1.73 -2.41 -17.95
C ALA A 118 -1.04 -1.04 -18.06
N THR A 119 -1.52 -0.16 -18.94
CA THR A 119 -0.94 1.17 -19.16
C THR A 119 -0.91 2.03 -17.89
N ARG A 120 -1.95 1.94 -17.04
CA ARG A 120 -1.99 2.72 -15.79
C ARG A 120 -1.08 2.11 -14.74
N VAL A 121 -1.11 0.79 -14.60
CA VAL A 121 -0.29 0.07 -13.62
C VAL A 121 1.20 0.18 -13.92
N ALA A 122 1.58 0.27 -15.20
CA ALA A 122 2.96 0.52 -15.62
C ALA A 122 3.51 1.88 -15.15
N ARG A 123 2.64 2.82 -14.76
CA ARG A 123 3.02 4.13 -14.20
C ARG A 123 3.06 4.14 -12.66
N LEU A 124 2.88 2.99 -12.02
CA LEU A 124 3.12 2.82 -10.60
C LEU A 124 4.54 2.29 -10.40
N ASP A 125 5.31 2.92 -9.53
CA ASP A 125 6.67 2.51 -9.24
C ASP A 125 6.69 1.61 -8.01
N PHE A 126 6.87 0.31 -8.25
CA PHE A 126 7.01 -0.69 -7.20
C PHE A 126 8.49 -0.90 -6.90
N SER A 127 8.86 -0.83 -5.62
CA SER A 127 10.22 -1.14 -5.16
C SER A 127 10.19 -2.14 -4.03
N SER A 128 11.13 -3.08 -4.04
CA SER A 128 11.39 -3.97 -2.91
C SER A 128 12.59 -3.50 -2.11
N PHE A 129 12.50 -3.61 -0.79
CA PHE A 129 13.61 -3.43 0.15
C PHE A 129 14.01 -4.76 0.79
N GLY A 130 13.69 -5.87 0.11
CA GLY A 130 13.98 -7.22 0.55
C GLY A 130 13.13 -7.68 1.73
N THR A 131 13.72 -8.56 2.53
CA THR A 131 13.11 -9.13 3.73
C THR A 131 13.93 -8.81 4.97
N SER A 132 13.29 -8.70 6.13
CA SER A 132 13.92 -8.32 7.39
C SER A 132 13.34 -9.10 8.57
N GLN A 133 14.22 -9.47 9.50
CA GLN A 133 13.84 -9.89 10.86
C GLN A 133 14.23 -8.84 11.90
N ASN A 134 14.74 -7.69 11.48
CA ASN A 134 15.14 -6.58 12.34
C ASN A 134 13.97 -5.59 12.50
N PRO A 135 13.39 -5.45 13.71
CA PRO A 135 12.28 -4.53 13.96
C PRO A 135 12.62 -3.05 13.76
N GLU A 136 13.86 -2.65 14.02
CA GLU A 136 14.29 -1.24 13.85
C GLU A 136 14.35 -0.89 12.38
N TYR A 137 15.02 -1.71 11.57
CA TYR A 137 15.05 -1.53 10.11
C TYR A 137 13.64 -1.52 9.51
N THR A 138 12.75 -2.40 9.98
CA THR A 138 11.34 -2.43 9.53
C THR A 138 10.53 -1.21 10.00
N ARG A 139 10.86 -0.60 11.15
CA ARG A 139 10.22 0.63 11.63
C ARG A 139 10.70 1.83 10.84
N ASP A 140 12.01 1.96 10.67
CA ASP A 140 12.58 2.94 9.76
C ASP A 140 11.88 2.80 8.43
N PHE A 141 11.66 1.54 7.99
CA PHE A 141 10.76 1.09 6.93
C PHE A 141 9.73 2.13 6.54
N LEU A 142 8.74 2.09 7.42
CA LEU A 142 7.49 2.82 7.41
C LEU A 142 7.69 4.34 7.51
N ASN A 143 8.77 4.78 8.15
CA ASN A 143 9.07 6.19 8.34
C ASN A 143 9.75 6.80 7.11
N GLY A 144 10.19 5.99 6.14
CA GLY A 144 10.83 6.47 4.92
C GLY A 144 12.28 6.91 5.09
N VAL A 145 12.98 6.36 6.09
CA VAL A 145 14.38 6.67 6.41
C VAL A 145 15.33 5.62 5.78
N HIS A 146 15.02 5.13 4.58
CA HIS A 146 15.73 4.00 3.91
C HIS A 146 16.64 4.49 2.81
#